data_AF-A0A0G1N571-F1
#
_entry.id   AF-A0A0G1N571-F1
#
_cell.length_a   1.000
_cell.length_b   1.000
_cell.length_c   1.000
_cell.angle_alpha   90.00
_cell.angle_beta   90.00
_cell.angle_gamma   90.00
#
_symmetry.space_group_name_H-M   'P 1'
#
loop_
_entity.id
_entity.type
_entity.pdbx_description
1 polymer ?
#
loop_
_entity_poly.entity_id
_entity_poly.type
_entity_poly.pdbx_seq_one_letter_code
_entity_poly.pdbx_strand_id
1 'polypeptide(L)'
;HIFSEVNNALLAFEKKYNKTVSKVILVGGGSALKGLAELARNNFKTDIVIADPFNKVSAPAFLENILKETGPEFAVAIGLALRKLAEEE
;
A
#
# COMPACT_ATOMS: atom_id res chain seq x y z
N HIS A 1 6.24 -11.02 -15.34
CA HIS A 1 7.40 -10.12 -15.30
C HIS A 1 7.44 -9.34 -13.98
N ILE A 2 6.46 -8.49 -13.69
CA ILE A 2 6.49 -7.60 -12.51
C ILE A 2 6.70 -8.29 -11.16
N PHE A 3 6.06 -9.44 -10.91
CA PHE A 3 6.26 -10.16 -9.66
C PHE A 3 7.68 -10.73 -9.47
N SER A 4 8.37 -11.10 -10.56
CA SER A 4 9.77 -11.53 -10.49
C SER A 4 10.67 -10.38 -10.08
N GLU A 5 10.44 -9.19 -10.64
CA GLU A 5 11.18 -7.98 -10.30
C GLU A 5 10.98 -7.58 -8.84
N VAL A 6 9.74 -7.65 -8.35
CA VAL A 6 9.43 -7.39 -6.94
C VAL A 6 10.11 -8.41 -6.03
N ASN A 7 10.08 -9.72 -6.35
CA ASN A 7 10.82 -10.72 -5.56
C ASN A 7 12.32 -10.46 -5.53
N ASN A 8 12.91 -10.06 -6.64
CA ASN A 8 14.33 -9.69 -6.69
C ASN A 8 14.62 -8.48 -5.79
N ALA A 9 13.74 -7.48 -5.78
CA ALA A 9 13.85 -6.33 -4.89
C ALA A 9 13.71 -6.72 -3.41
N LEU A 10 12.75 -7.58 -3.07
CA LEU A 10 12.58 -8.12 -1.72
C LEU A 10 13.85 -8.86 -1.27
N LEU A 11 14.33 -9.83 -2.05
CA LEU A 11 15.53 -10.60 -1.74
C LEU A 11 16.79 -9.71 -1.61
N ALA A 12 16.92 -8.69 -2.46
CA ALA A 12 18.03 -7.75 -2.38
C ALA A 12 17.99 -6.92 -1.08
N PHE A 13 16.80 -6.46 -0.67
CA PHE A 13 16.60 -5.79 0.60
C PHE A 13 16.96 -6.71 1.77
N GLU A 14 16.42 -7.93 1.79
CA GLU A 14 16.63 -8.86 2.89
C GLU A 14 18.11 -9.24 3.07
N LYS A 15 18.82 -9.48 1.97
CA LYS A 15 20.26 -9.74 1.99
C LYS A 15 21.06 -8.53 2.47
N LYS A 16 20.72 -7.33 1.99
CA LYS A 16 21.45 -6.09 2.33
C LYS A 16 21.32 -5.74 3.81
N TYR A 17 20.14 -5.92 4.38
CA TYR A 17 19.86 -5.49 5.75
C TYR A 17 19.80 -6.64 6.77
N ASN A 18 19.98 -7.88 6.31
CA ASN A 18 19.84 -9.10 7.11
C ASN A 18 18.52 -9.13 7.91
N LYS A 19 17.42 -8.77 7.26
CA LYS A 19 16.08 -8.65 7.84
C LYS A 19 15.05 -9.15 6.86
N THR A 20 14.09 -9.95 7.31
CA THR A 20 12.99 -10.42 6.46
C THR A 20 11.93 -9.32 6.26
N VAL A 21 11.33 -9.28 5.08
CA VAL A 21 10.18 -8.40 4.81
C VAL A 21 8.92 -9.08 5.34
N SER A 22 8.32 -8.49 6.38
CA SER A 22 7.14 -9.05 7.03
C SER A 22 5.83 -8.68 6.35
N LYS A 23 5.80 -7.57 5.60
CA LYS A 23 4.59 -7.02 4.98
C LYS A 23 4.92 -6.22 3.71
N VAL A 24 4.07 -6.37 2.69
CA VAL A 24 4.03 -5.53 1.49
C VAL A 24 2.72 -4.76 1.46
N ILE A 25 2.81 -3.44 1.31
CA ILE A 25 1.65 -2.56 1.23
C ILE A 25 1.48 -2.13 -0.24
N LEU A 26 0.34 -2.43 -0.84
CA LEU A 26 0.03 -2.09 -2.22
C LEU A 26 -0.61 -0.70 -2.28
N VAL A 27 -0.08 0.16 -3.15
CA VAL A 27 -0.49 1.56 -3.36
C VAL A 27 -0.62 1.89 -4.85
N GLY A 28 -1.32 2.98 -5.18
CA GLY A 28 -1.57 3.45 -6.55
C GLY A 28 -2.71 2.72 -7.25
N GLY A 29 -3.26 3.30 -8.33
CA GLY A 29 -4.42 2.72 -9.02
C GLY A 29 -4.20 1.34 -9.62
N GLY A 30 -2.96 1.02 -10.02
CA GLY A 30 -2.60 -0.33 -10.47
C GLY A 30 -2.81 -1.40 -9.39
N SER A 31 -2.76 -1.03 -8.11
CA SER A 31 -2.97 -1.96 -7.00
C SER A 31 -4.42 -2.43 -6.85
N ALA A 32 -5.38 -1.68 -7.39
CA ALA A 32 -6.81 -1.99 -7.35
C ALA A 32 -7.22 -3.02 -8.42
N LEU A 33 -6.28 -3.49 -9.26
CA LEU A 33 -6.56 -4.51 -10.26
C LEU A 33 -7.11 -5.77 -9.59
N LYS A 34 -8.31 -6.18 -10.01
CA LYS A 34 -9.01 -7.35 -9.46
C LYS A 34 -8.11 -8.59 -9.46
N GLY A 35 -7.96 -9.20 -8.29
CA GLY A 35 -7.17 -10.43 -8.10
C GLY A 35 -5.66 -10.19 -7.93
N LEU A 36 -5.15 -8.97 -8.10
CA LEU A 36 -3.72 -8.68 -7.96
C LEU A 36 -3.20 -8.99 -6.55
N ALA A 37 -3.94 -8.58 -5.51
CA ALA A 37 -3.55 -8.81 -4.11
C ALA A 37 -3.39 -10.31 -3.79
N GLU A 38 -4.30 -11.14 -4.28
CA GLU A 38 -4.25 -12.60 -4.10
C GLU A 38 -3.08 -13.22 -4.86
N LEU A 39 -2.84 -12.78 -6.10
CA LEU A 39 -1.68 -13.22 -6.87
C LEU A 39 -0.37 -12.81 -6.19
N ALA A 40 -0.28 -11.59 -5.67
CA ALA A 40 0.87 -11.10 -4.93
C ALA A 40 1.09 -11.92 -3.64
N ARG A 41 0.02 -12.27 -2.91
CA ARG A 41 0.10 -13.06 -1.67
C ARG A 41 0.69 -14.45 -1.94
N ASN A 42 0.21 -15.10 -2.99
CA ASN A 42 0.72 -16.41 -3.41
C ASN A 42 2.16 -16.35 -3.93
N ASN A 43 2.54 -15.26 -4.59
CA ASN A 43 3.85 -15.14 -5.22
C ASN A 43 4.95 -14.75 -4.22
N PHE A 44 4.68 -13.76 -3.37
CA PHE A 44 5.68 -13.20 -2.46
C PHE A 44 5.81 -13.99 -1.15
N LYS A 45 4.78 -14.77 -0.77
CA LYS A 45 4.70 -15.48 0.51
C LYS A 45 4.92 -14.55 1.72
N THR A 46 4.52 -13.29 1.55
CA THR A 46 4.57 -12.23 2.56
C THR A 46 3.16 -11.71 2.79
N ASP A 47 2.90 -11.12 3.95
CA ASP A 47 1.60 -10.49 4.19
C ASP A 47 1.37 -9.33 3.21
N ILE A 48 0.27 -9.39 2.45
CA ILE A 48 -0.11 -8.36 1.48
C ILE A 48 -1.30 -7.58 2.02
N VAL A 49 -1.14 -6.26 2.06
CA VAL A 49 -2.15 -5.33 2.54
C VAL A 49 -2.41 -4.27 1.48
N ILE A 50 -3.68 -4.02 1.18
CA ILE A 50 -4.09 -2.85 0.39
C ILE A 50 -4.00 -1.62 1.29
N ALA A 51 -3.35 -0.55 0.82
CA ALA A 51 -3.21 0.66 1.61
C ALA A 51 -4.57 1.27 1.95
N ASP A 52 -4.69 1.78 3.18
CA ASP A 52 -5.79 2.63 3.61
C ASP A 52 -5.22 4.02 3.98
N PRO A 53 -5.05 4.93 3.00
CA PRO A 53 -4.49 6.25 3.26
C PRO A 53 -5.41 7.14 4.09
N PHE A 54 -6.72 6.86 4.11
CA PHE A 54 -7.72 7.65 4.81
C PHE A 54 -7.88 7.26 6.29
N ASN A 55 -7.15 6.25 6.78
CA ASN A 55 -7.25 5.76 8.16
C ASN A 55 -6.95 6.79 9.27
N LYS A 56 -6.35 7.93 8.93
CA LYS A 56 -6.03 9.04 9.84
C LYS A 56 -6.92 10.26 9.67
N VAL A 57 -7.95 10.19 8.81
CA VAL A 57 -8.87 11.30 8.59
C VAL A 57 -10.31 10.86 8.87
N SER A 58 -11.15 11.82 9.27
CA SER A 58 -12.58 11.58 9.43
C SER A 58 -13.31 11.98 8.16
N ALA A 59 -14.25 11.14 7.74
CA ALA A 59 -15.16 11.40 6.62
C ALA A 59 -16.58 10.97 7.01
N PRO A 60 -17.63 11.55 6.38
CA PRO A 60 -18.99 11.05 6.53
C PRO A 60 -19.11 9.55 6.26
N ALA A 61 -19.89 8.84 7.07
CA ALA A 61 -20.02 7.37 7.00
C ALA A 61 -20.40 6.84 5.60
N PHE A 62 -21.20 7.59 4.84
CA PHE A 62 -21.61 7.20 3.48
C PHE A 62 -20.44 7.16 2.48
N LEU A 63 -19.30 7.79 2.78
CA LEU A 63 -18.10 7.78 1.95
C LEU A 63 -17.11 6.66 2.31
N GLU A 64 -17.29 5.95 3.43
CA GLU A 64 -16.29 4.98 3.90
C GLU A 64 -15.95 3.91 2.86
N ASN A 65 -16.96 3.36 2.20
CA ASN A 65 -16.76 2.28 1.23
C ASN A 65 -15.97 2.76 0.02
N ILE A 66 -16.34 3.92 -0.54
CA ILE A 66 -15.66 4.46 -1.73
C ILE A 66 -14.24 4.89 -1.40
N LEU A 67 -14.00 5.45 -0.20
CA LEU A 67 -12.65 5.83 0.25
C LEU A 67 -11.76 4.61 0.52
N LYS A 68 -12.32 3.50 1.01
CA LYS A 68 -11.58 2.24 1.16
C LYS A 68 -11.21 1.61 -0.19
N GLU A 69 -12.12 1.67 -1.16
CA GLU A 69 -11.90 1.08 -2.49
C GLU A 69 -10.92 1.89 -3.33
N THR A 70 -11.10 3.22 -3.38
CA THR A 70 -10.25 4.13 -4.17
C THR A 70 -9.01 4.60 -3.41
N GLY A 71 -8.96 4.34 -2.10
CA GLY A 71 -7.92 4.77 -1.17
C GLY A 71 -6.50 4.70 -1.72
N PRO A 72 -6.03 3.53 -2.19
CA PRO A 72 -4.66 3.36 -2.68
C PRO A 72 -4.22 4.39 -3.73
N GLU A 73 -5.13 4.90 -4.57
CA GLU A 73 -4.84 5.91 -5.59
C GLU A 73 -4.44 7.26 -4.99
N PHE A 74 -4.99 7.58 -3.82
CA PHE A 74 -4.79 8.84 -3.13
C PHE A 74 -3.63 8.83 -2.14
N ALA A 75 -2.88 7.73 -2.03
CA ALA A 75 -1.81 7.57 -1.03
C ALA A 75 -0.81 8.75 -1.02
N VAL A 76 -0.42 9.25 -2.19
CA VAL A 76 0.50 10.40 -2.31
C VAL A 76 -0.18 11.71 -1.90
N ALA A 77 -1.39 11.98 -2.41
CA ALA A 77 -2.12 13.22 -2.14
C ALA A 77 -2.45 13.37 -0.64
N ILE A 78 -2.91 12.28 -0.01
CA ILE A 78 -3.20 12.26 1.44
C ILE A 78 -1.92 12.42 2.26
N GLY A 79 -0.81 11.79 1.85
CA GLY A 79 0.48 12.02 2.48
C GLY A 79 0.92 13.49 2.46
N LEU A 80 0.71 14.19 1.36
CA LEU A 80 1.00 15.62 1.24
C LEU A 80 0.09 16.47 2.15
N ALA A 81 -1.21 16.18 2.16
CA ALA A 81 -2.18 16.89 3.01
C ALA A 81 -1.87 16.70 4.50
N LEU A 82 -1.59 15.45 4.92
CA LEU A 82 -1.24 15.13 6.31
C LEU A 82 0.08 15.78 6.74
N ARG A 83 1.07 15.86 5.84
CA ARG A 83 2.32 16.56 6.14
C ARG A 83 2.05 18.05 6.40
N LYS A 84 1.27 18.70 5.54
CA LYS A 84 0.95 20.12 5.70
C LYS A 84 0.21 20.38 7.01
N LEU A 85 -0.73 19.50 7.38
CA LEU A 85 -1.45 19.57 8.65
C LEU A 85 -0.48 19.45 9.84
N ALA A 86 0.45 18.50 9.81
CA ALA A 86 1.43 18.30 10.88
C ALA A 86 2.48 19.42 11.00
N GLU A 87 2.64 20.27 9.99
CA GLU A 87 3.50 21.47 10.02
C GLU A 87 2.76 22.71 10.54
N GLU A 88 1.42 22.68 10.56
CA GLU A 88 0.57 23.77 11.08
C GLU A 88 0.23 23.61 12.57
N GLU A 89 0.44 22.42 13.12
CA GLU A 89 0.41 22.11 14.56
C GLU A 89 1.75 22.43 15.25
#